data_AF-A0A521FM75-F1
#
_entry.id   AF-A0A521FM75-F1
#
_cell.length_a   1.000
_cell.length_b   1.000
_cell.length_c   1.000
_cell.angle_alpha   90.00
_cell.angle_beta   90.00
_cell.angle_gamma   90.00
#
_symmetry.space_group_name_H-M   'P 1'
#
loop_
_entity.id
_entity.type
_entity.pdbx_description
1 polymer ?
#
loop_
_entity_poly.entity_id
_entity_poly.type
_entity_poly.pdbx_seq_one_letter_code
_entity_poly.pdbx_strand_id
1 'polypeptide(L)'
;MTAIKNIQPLSPEAVFDLLKVEFSEYVNNALGSNLSVEFAHVADIVNISFPEVIEGTVFTLTVSDDSIEVSKNETEGDYNTDLLEEQLNEFLAVKAG
;
A
#
# COMPACT_ATOMS: atom_id res chain seq x y z
N MET A 1 12.21 -0.78 -3.47
CA MET A 1 11.33 -1.00 -4.64
C MET A 1 11.05 -2.48 -4.72
N THR A 2 9.80 -2.84 -4.52
CA THR A 2 9.31 -4.22 -4.59
C THR A 2 8.34 -4.31 -5.76
N ALA A 3 8.58 -5.22 -6.70
CA ALA A 3 7.71 -5.42 -7.85
C ALA A 3 6.89 -6.69 -7.68
N ILE A 4 5.57 -6.56 -7.70
CA ILE A 4 4.61 -7.65 -7.56
C ILE A 4 4.00 -7.92 -8.93
N LYS A 5 4.07 -9.17 -9.39
CA LYS A 5 3.44 -9.57 -10.66
C LYS A 5 1.93 -9.62 -10.48
N ASN A 6 1.21 -8.96 -11.37
CA ASN A 6 -0.25 -8.93 -11.36
C ASN A 6 -0.75 -10.15 -12.13
N ILE A 7 -1.02 -11.27 -11.43
CA ILE A 7 -1.50 -12.49 -12.08
C ILE A 7 -2.98 -12.32 -12.50
N GLN A 8 -3.71 -11.46 -11.79
CA GLN A 8 -5.00 -10.95 -12.19
C GLN A 8 -4.88 -9.46 -12.56
N PRO A 9 -5.23 -9.02 -13.78
CA PRO A 9 -5.08 -7.62 -14.18
C PRO A 9 -6.02 -6.72 -13.36
N LEU A 10 -5.48 -6.18 -12.26
CA LEU A 10 -6.14 -5.21 -11.42
C LEU A 10 -5.84 -3.81 -11.97
N SER A 11 -6.89 -3.10 -12.38
CA SER A 11 -6.77 -1.69 -12.77
C SER A 11 -6.38 -0.82 -11.56
N PRO A 12 -5.71 0.33 -11.77
CA PRO A 12 -5.32 1.24 -10.68
C PRO A 12 -6.50 1.63 -9.77
N GLU A 13 -7.67 1.85 -10.36
CA GLU A 13 -8.92 2.13 -9.65
C GLU A 13 -9.36 0.96 -8.75
N ALA A 14 -9.23 -0.28 -9.24
CA ALA A 14 -9.59 -1.46 -8.48
C ALA A 14 -8.63 -1.70 -7.31
N VAL A 15 -7.31 -1.50 -7.52
CA VAL A 15 -6.31 -1.55 -6.44
C VAL A 15 -6.61 -0.47 -5.39
N PHE A 16 -6.93 0.75 -5.83
CA PHE A 16 -7.28 1.85 -4.94
C PHE A 16 -8.52 1.57 -4.09
N ASP A 17 -9.61 1.10 -4.70
CA ASP A 17 -10.83 0.74 -3.97
C ASP A 17 -10.57 -0.39 -2.97
N LEU A 18 -9.79 -1.39 -3.38
CA LEU A 18 -9.46 -2.53 -2.55
C LEU A 18 -8.60 -2.14 -1.35
N LEU A 19 -7.60 -1.28 -1.55
CA LEU A 19 -6.79 -0.72 -0.46
C LEU A 19 -7.68 0.07 0.52
N LYS A 20 -8.57 0.92 0.01
CA LYS A 20 -9.45 1.74 0.84
C LYS A 20 -10.43 0.91 1.68
N VAL A 21 -10.93 -0.19 1.14
CA VAL A 21 -11.91 -1.05 1.81
C VAL A 21 -11.27 -2.04 2.77
N GLU A 22 -10.18 -2.70 2.35
CA GLU A 22 -9.65 -3.86 3.07
C GLU A 22 -8.27 -3.61 3.71
N PHE A 23 -7.40 -2.78 3.13
CA PHE A 23 -6.02 -2.67 3.61
C PHE A 23 -5.92 -2.04 4.99
N SER A 24 -6.73 -1.00 5.26
CA SER A 24 -6.76 -0.36 6.59
C SER A 24 -7.11 -1.36 7.69
N GLU A 25 -8.08 -2.24 7.45
CA GLU A 25 -8.48 -3.27 8.43
C GLU A 25 -7.41 -4.37 8.52
N TYR A 26 -6.84 -4.77 7.39
CA TYR A 26 -5.78 -5.77 7.33
C TYR A 26 -4.54 -5.36 8.14
N VAL A 27 -4.01 -4.16 7.88
CA VAL A 27 -2.79 -3.67 8.54
C VAL A 27 -3.03 -3.46 10.04
N ASN A 28 -4.23 -3.01 10.42
CA ASN A 28 -4.61 -2.85 11.82
C ASN A 28 -4.72 -4.18 12.56
N ASN A 29 -5.29 -5.22 11.93
CA ASN A 29 -5.29 -6.57 12.48
C ASN A 29 -3.88 -7.15 12.60
N ALA A 30 -3.06 -7.00 11.56
CA ALA A 30 -1.71 -7.55 11.53
C ALA A 30 -0.78 -6.91 12.58
N LEU A 31 -0.89 -5.58 12.74
CA LEU A 31 -0.07 -4.81 13.69
C LEU A 31 -0.68 -4.71 15.09
N GLY A 32 -1.89 -5.23 15.31
CA GLY A 32 -2.64 -5.02 16.55
C GLY A 32 -2.83 -3.54 16.89
N SER A 33 -2.93 -2.69 15.86
CA SER A 33 -2.97 -1.23 15.95
C SER A 33 -4.28 -0.71 15.36
N ASN A 34 -4.54 0.59 15.52
CA ASN A 34 -5.68 1.26 14.90
C ASN A 34 -5.22 2.52 14.17
N LEU A 35 -4.31 2.31 13.22
CA LEU A 35 -3.76 3.33 12.35
C LEU A 35 -4.81 3.79 11.34
N SER A 36 -4.89 5.10 11.20
CA SER A 36 -5.59 5.79 10.12
C SER A 36 -4.72 5.70 8.88
N VAL A 37 -5.29 5.15 7.81
CA VAL A 37 -4.62 5.03 6.50
C VAL A 37 -5.35 5.90 5.50
N GLU A 38 -4.62 6.79 4.85
CA GLU A 38 -5.15 7.67 3.81
C GLU A 38 -4.61 7.24 2.45
N PHE A 39 -5.51 7.26 1.45
CA PHE A 39 -5.19 6.85 0.09
C PHE A 39 -5.51 7.98 -0.87
N ALA A 40 -4.59 8.25 -1.79
CA ALA A 40 -4.80 9.16 -2.90
C ALA A 40 -4.39 8.48 -4.21
N HIS A 41 -5.29 8.38 -5.18
CA HIS A 41 -4.93 7.92 -6.52
C HIS A 41 -4.81 9.09 -7.49
N VAL A 42 -3.83 9.02 -8.39
CA VAL A 42 -3.69 9.88 -9.56
C VAL A 42 -3.26 9.01 -10.74
N ALA A 43 -4.16 8.78 -11.70
CA ALA A 43 -3.94 7.90 -12.84
C ALA A 43 -3.51 6.48 -12.42
N ASP A 44 -2.34 6.02 -12.84
CA ASP A 44 -1.70 4.74 -12.51
C ASP A 44 -1.01 4.72 -11.13
N ILE A 45 -0.99 5.84 -10.41
CA ILE A 45 -0.26 5.97 -9.15
C ILE A 45 -1.24 5.99 -7.98
N VAL A 46 -0.99 5.15 -6.97
CA VAL A 46 -1.69 5.15 -5.68
C VAL A 46 -0.72 5.48 -4.55
N ASN A 47 -0.95 6.62 -3.89
CA ASN A 47 -0.19 7.06 -2.73
C ASN A 47 -0.91 6.61 -1.45
N ILE A 48 -0.14 6.07 -0.52
CA ILE A 48 -0.58 5.63 0.81
C ILE A 48 0.14 6.47 1.85
N SER A 49 -0.64 7.10 2.73
CA SER A 49 -0.16 7.95 3.81
C SER A 49 -0.67 7.43 5.15
N PHE A 50 0.15 7.56 6.18
CA PHE A 50 -0.18 7.15 7.54
C PHE A 50 -0.01 8.36 8.46
N PRO A 51 -1.00 9.26 8.57
CA PRO A 51 -0.87 10.51 9.33
C PRO A 51 -0.50 10.31 10.81
N GLU A 52 -0.80 9.14 11.39
CA GLU A 52 -0.42 8.81 12.77
C GLU A 52 1.03 8.32 12.91
N VAL A 53 1.64 7.93 11.80
CA VAL A 53 3.04 7.49 11.74
C VAL A 53 3.93 8.67 11.38
N ILE A 54 3.55 9.41 10.34
CA ILE A 54 4.38 10.45 9.74
C ILE A 54 3.59 11.36 8.80
N GLU A 55 4.04 12.61 8.66
CA GLU A 55 3.46 13.58 7.74
C GLU A 55 3.94 13.34 6.31
N GLY A 56 3.08 12.74 5.48
CA GLY A 56 3.31 12.59 4.05
C GLY A 56 2.95 11.21 3.50
N THR A 57 3.28 11.01 2.23
CA THR A 57 3.11 9.73 1.55
C THR A 57 4.22 8.77 1.96
N VAL A 58 3.87 7.69 2.64
CA VAL A 58 4.83 6.65 3.06
C VAL A 58 5.15 5.71 1.89
N PHE A 59 4.11 5.27 1.17
CA PHE A 59 4.26 4.36 0.03
C PHE A 59 3.59 4.93 -1.21
N THR A 60 4.23 4.71 -2.36
CA THR A 60 3.66 4.95 -3.67
C THR A 60 3.61 3.63 -4.41
N LEU A 61 2.43 3.24 -4.85
CA LEU A 61 2.22 2.15 -5.77
C LEU A 61 2.09 2.70 -7.18
N THR A 62 2.78 2.08 -8.13
CA THR A 62 2.57 2.28 -9.56
C THR A 62 1.92 1.03 -10.11
N VAL A 63 0.68 1.15 -10.54
CA VAL A 63 -0.13 0.03 -11.06
C VAL A 63 -0.09 0.05 -12.57
N SER A 64 0.47 -1.01 -13.15
CA SER A 64 0.49 -1.27 -14.59
C SER A 64 -0.37 -2.50 -14.90
N ASP A 65 -0.65 -2.74 -16.18
CA ASP A 65 -1.45 -3.88 -16.63
C ASP A 65 -0.92 -5.23 -16.10
N ASP A 66 0.40 -5.41 -16.05
CA ASP A 66 1.07 -6.68 -15.71
C ASP A 66 1.76 -6.70 -14.34
N SER A 67 1.90 -5.56 -13.66
CA SER A 67 2.63 -5.47 -12.39
C SER A 67 2.22 -4.29 -11.53
N ILE A 68 2.39 -4.45 -10.21
CA ILE A 68 2.27 -3.40 -9.21
C ILE A 68 3.65 -3.16 -8.62
N GLU A 69 4.18 -1.95 -8.78
CA GLU A 69 5.47 -1.56 -8.21
C GLU A 69 5.24 -0.77 -6.93
N VAL A 70 5.83 -1.20 -5.82
CA VAL A 70 5.76 -0.52 -4.53
C VAL A 70 7.07 0.20 -4.26
N SER A 71 6.96 1.51 -4.06
CA SER A 71 8.06 2.40 -3.70
C SER A 71 7.82 2.99 -2.31
N LYS A 72 8.75 2.74 -1.39
CA LYS A 72 8.80 3.42 -0.09
C LYS A 72 9.43 4.80 -0.29
N ASN A 73 8.69 5.85 0.01
CA ASN A 73 9.17 7.24 -0.11
C ASN A 73 9.91 7.71 1.14
N GLU A 74 9.69 7.05 2.29
CA GLU A 74 10.22 7.51 3.57
C GLU A 74 11.28 6.60 4.18
N THR A 75 12.29 7.24 4.76
CA THR A 75 13.43 6.61 5.43
C THR A 75 13.63 7.08 6.88
N GLU A 76 12.83 8.01 7.41
CA GLU A 76 13.06 8.64 8.73
C GLU A 76 11.77 8.80 9.58
N GLY A 77 10.94 7.75 9.66
CA GLY A 77 9.81 7.70 10.60
C GLY A 77 10.13 6.88 11.87
N ASP A 78 9.62 7.31 13.02
CA ASP A 78 9.73 6.61 14.32
C ASP A 78 9.01 5.24 14.34
N TYR A 79 8.06 5.05 13.43
CA TYR A 79 7.32 3.81 13.27
C TYR A 79 8.05 2.85 12.32
N ASN A 80 7.87 1.55 12.52
CA ASN A 80 8.57 0.51 11.78
C ASN A 80 8.05 0.40 10.34
N THR A 81 8.45 1.35 9.49
CA THR A 81 8.02 1.45 8.07
C THR A 81 8.35 0.21 7.27
N ASP A 82 9.40 -0.54 7.64
CA ASP A 82 9.73 -1.83 7.04
C ASP A 82 8.65 -2.89 7.32
N LEU A 83 8.04 -2.87 8.51
CA LEU A 83 6.93 -3.78 8.84
C LEU A 83 5.66 -3.40 8.07
N LEU A 84 5.39 -2.10 7.91
CA LEU A 84 4.28 -1.61 7.07
C LEU A 84 4.48 -2.00 5.59
N GLU A 85 5.71 -1.91 5.10
CA GLU A 85 6.08 -2.33 3.75
C GLU A 85 5.87 -3.84 3.56
N GLU A 86 6.25 -4.66 4.54
CA GLU A 86 6.02 -6.10 4.54
C GLU A 86 4.53 -6.42 4.45
N GLN A 87 3.70 -5.84 5.33
CA GLN A 87 2.26 -6.05 5.34
C GLN A 87 1.57 -5.58 4.05
N LEU A 88 2.02 -4.46 3.47
CA LEU A 88 1.52 -3.99 2.17
C LEU A 88 1.86 -4.97 1.05
N ASN A 89 3.10 -5.45 1.00
CA ASN A 89 3.53 -6.41 -0.02
C ASN A 89 2.80 -7.75 0.12
N GLU A 90 2.62 -8.26 1.33
CA GLU A 90 1.85 -9.48 1.58
C GLU A 90 0.39 -9.33 1.15
N PHE A 91 -0.25 -8.22 1.53
CA PHE A 91 -1.62 -7.93 1.15
C PHE A 91 -1.79 -7.89 -0.38
N LEU A 92 -0.92 -7.16 -1.07
CA LEU A 92 -0.94 -7.06 -2.53
C LEU A 92 -0.65 -8.41 -3.19
N ALA A 93 0.29 -9.20 -2.67
CA ALA A 93 0.58 -10.52 -3.20
C ALA A 93 -0.63 -11.46 -3.10
N VAL A 94 -1.36 -11.43 -1.98
CA VAL A 94 -2.60 -12.22 -1.79
C VAL A 94 -3.70 -11.79 -2.77
N LYS A 95 -3.76 -10.51 -3.12
CA LYS A 95 -4.80 -9.95 -4.00
C LYS A 95 -4.45 -10.01 -5.49
N ALA A 96 -3.17 -9.91 -5.83
CA ALA A 96 -2.64 -10.00 -7.19
C ALA A 96 -2.60 -11.44 -7.72
N GLY A 97 -2.71 -12.45 -6.83
CA GLY A 97 -2.91 -13.87 -7.17
C GLY A 97 -1.73 -14.77 -6.85
#